data_AF-A0A0F8ZAS7-F1
#
_entry.id   AF-A0A0F8ZAS7-F1
#
_cell.length_a   1.000
_cell.length_b   1.000
_cell.length_c   1.000
_cell.angle_alpha   90.00
_cell.angle_beta   90.00
_cell.angle_gamma   90.00
#
_symmetry.space_group_name_H-M   'P 1'
#
loop_
_entity.id
_entity.type
_entity.pdbx_description
1 polymer ?
#
loop_
_entity_poly.entity_id
_entity_poly.type
_entity_poly.pdbx_seq_one_letter_code
_entity_poly.pdbx_strand_id
1 'polypeptide(L)'
;MKKEVKIDGITYVLKDSLEKAEKLDGMDYVLVRTYSAGVHFGYLEKRDGKEVTLRKSRRIWYWKGACSVSQIAVDGVTAPDECKIAIEVDSITLIEAIEIIPITEKAKINLQNVQIWKQ
;
A
#
# COMPACT_ATOMS: atom_id res chain seq x y z
N MET A 1 -7.05 -1.78 -17.07
CA MET A 1 -6.74 -1.08 -18.35
C MET A 1 -5.85 0.11 -18.05
N LYS A 2 -4.69 0.22 -18.68
CA LYS A 2 -3.84 1.43 -18.59
C LYS A 2 -4.54 2.58 -19.31
N LYS A 3 -4.96 3.61 -18.56
CA LYS A 3 -5.57 4.84 -19.11
C LYS A 3 -4.44 5.79 -19.53
N GLU A 4 -3.76 5.46 -20.62
CA GLU A 4 -2.69 6.25 -21.23
C GLU A 4 -3.20 6.84 -22.56
N VAL A 5 -2.90 8.12 -22.83
CA VAL A 5 -3.18 8.76 -24.12
C VAL A 5 -1.88 9.34 -24.68
N LYS A 6 -1.69 9.26 -26.00
CA LYS A 6 -0.53 9.89 -26.67
C LYS A 6 -0.99 11.10 -27.46
N ILE A 7 -0.37 12.25 -27.21
CA ILE A 7 -0.57 13.48 -27.98
C ILE A 7 0.84 13.98 -28.35
N ASP A 8 1.08 14.17 -29.65
CA ASP A 8 2.35 14.66 -30.20
C ASP A 8 3.60 13.89 -29.72
N GLY A 9 3.46 12.56 -29.56
CA GLY A 9 4.55 11.69 -29.11
C GLY A 9 4.79 11.68 -27.59
N ILE A 10 4.09 12.52 -26.83
CA ILE A 10 4.13 12.54 -25.37
C ILE A 10 3.03 11.62 -24.82
N THR A 11 3.39 10.71 -23.92
CA THR A 11 2.43 9.84 -23.21
C THR A 11 1.92 10.56 -21.97
N TYR A 12 0.61 10.80 -21.93
CA TYR A 12 -0.10 11.36 -20.79
C TYR A 12 -0.79 10.25 -20.01
N VAL A 13 -0.71 10.33 -18.69
CA VAL A 13 -1.39 9.45 -17.75
C VAL A 13 -2.46 10.25 -17.00
N LEU A 14 -3.52 9.58 -16.58
CA LEU A 14 -4.54 10.18 -15.72
C LEU A 14 -3.88 10.76 -14.46
N LYS A 15 -4.17 12.02 -14.13
CA LYS A 15 -3.58 12.75 -12.99
C LYS A 15 -3.66 11.94 -11.69
N ASP A 16 -4.80 11.32 -11.43
CA ASP A 16 -5.10 10.54 -10.23
C ASP A 16 -4.21 9.28 -10.07
N SER A 17 -3.57 8.81 -11.15
CA SER A 17 -2.69 7.63 -11.09
C SER A 17 -1.37 7.86 -10.36
N LEU A 18 -0.99 9.13 -10.14
CA LEU A 18 0.21 9.55 -9.43
C LEU A 18 -0.12 10.22 -8.09
N GLU A 19 -1.40 10.42 -7.78
CA GLU A 19 -1.81 11.06 -6.55
C GLU A 19 -1.77 10.09 -5.37
N LYS A 20 -1.39 10.62 -4.20
CA LYS A 20 -1.44 9.88 -2.95
C LYS A 20 -2.88 9.44 -2.69
N ALA A 21 -3.01 8.29 -2.06
CA ALA A 21 -4.30 7.78 -1.65
C ALA A 21 -5.04 8.78 -0.75
N GLU A 22 -6.36 8.82 -0.87
CA GLU A 22 -7.22 9.66 -0.04
C GLU A 22 -6.97 9.39 1.44
N LYS A 23 -6.90 10.49 2.21
CA LYS A 23 -6.73 10.45 3.66
C LYS A 23 -8.01 10.02 4.35
N LEU A 24 -7.87 9.35 5.49
CA LEU A 24 -8.97 9.10 6.43
C LEU A 24 -8.75 9.97 7.67
N ASP A 25 -9.64 10.90 7.97
CA ASP A 25 -9.52 11.81 9.13
C ASP A 25 -8.14 12.51 9.21
N GLY A 26 -7.58 12.87 8.05
CA GLY A 26 -6.26 13.48 7.92
C GLY A 26 -5.07 12.51 7.87
N MET A 27 -5.28 11.22 8.17
CA MET A 27 -4.26 10.17 8.18
C MET A 27 -3.90 9.73 6.75
N ASP A 28 -2.61 9.67 6.45
CA ASP A 28 -2.11 9.18 5.16
C ASP A 28 -2.21 7.66 5.08
N TYR A 29 -2.60 7.13 3.92
CA TYR A 29 -2.53 5.70 3.66
C TYR A 29 -1.10 5.31 3.26
N VAL A 30 -0.46 4.46 4.05
CA VAL A 30 0.98 4.15 3.95
C VAL A 30 1.23 2.66 3.96
N LEU A 31 2.37 2.27 3.40
CA LEU A 31 3.01 0.98 3.58
C LEU A 31 4.14 1.14 4.60
N VAL A 32 4.20 0.25 5.58
CA VAL A 32 5.25 0.19 6.60
C VAL A 32 5.98 -1.14 6.48
N ARG A 33 7.30 -1.06 6.27
CA ARG A 33 8.19 -2.21 6.41
C ARG A 33 8.83 -2.17 7.78
N THR A 34 8.67 -3.25 8.52
CA THR A 34 9.34 -3.45 9.81
C THR A 34 10.61 -4.27 9.64
N TYR A 35 11.50 -4.23 10.62
CA TYR A 35 12.74 -5.01 10.58
C TYR A 35 12.49 -6.53 10.55
N SER A 36 11.52 -7.03 11.34
CA SER A 36 11.25 -8.47 11.50
C SER A 36 9.76 -8.87 11.52
N ALA A 37 8.83 -7.92 11.67
CA ALA A 37 7.39 -8.19 11.75
C ALA A 37 6.66 -8.15 10.38
N GLY A 38 7.43 -8.13 9.28
CA GLY A 38 6.91 -8.11 7.91
C GLY A 38 6.50 -6.72 7.42
N VAL A 39 5.63 -6.71 6.40
CA VAL A 39 5.15 -5.50 5.71
C VAL A 39 3.66 -5.33 5.96
N HIS A 40 3.26 -4.11 6.28
CA HIS A 40 1.89 -3.75 6.62
C HIS A 40 1.48 -2.54 5.80
N PHE A 41 0.19 -2.35 5.58
CA PHE A 41 -0.34 -1.11 5.03
C PHE A 41 -1.65 -0.75 5.71
N GLY A 42 -1.90 0.56 5.81
CA GLY A 42 -3.06 1.10 6.52
C GLY A 42 -2.95 2.62 6.65
N TYR A 43 -3.83 3.24 7.43
CA TYR A 43 -3.79 4.67 7.69
C TYR A 43 -2.86 5.01 8.85
N LEU A 44 -1.93 5.93 8.65
CA LEU A 44 -0.94 6.33 9.65
C LEU A 44 -1.57 7.25 10.70
N GLU A 45 -1.90 6.69 11.87
CA GLU A 45 -2.46 7.45 13.00
C GLU A 45 -1.36 8.18 13.77
N LYS A 46 -0.27 7.48 14.10
CA LYS A 46 0.82 8.03 14.90
C LYS A 46 2.16 7.43 14.52
N ARG A 47 3.22 8.23 14.64
CA ARG A 47 4.61 7.79 14.62
C ARG A 47 5.39 8.41 15.78
N ASP A 48 6.14 7.61 16.50
CA ASP A 48 7.11 8.04 17.51
C ASP A 48 8.42 7.28 17.34
N GLY A 49 9.43 7.94 16.76
CA GLY A 49 10.67 7.29 16.34
C GLY A 49 10.42 6.14 15.34
N LYS A 50 10.62 4.91 15.83
CA LYS A 50 10.40 3.64 15.10
C LYS A 50 9.10 2.92 15.47
N GLU A 51 8.32 3.47 16.39
CA GLU A 51 6.98 2.98 16.71
C GLU A 51 5.95 3.66 15.79
N VAL A 52 5.07 2.87 15.19
CA VAL A 52 4.05 3.34 14.25
C VAL A 52 2.72 2.69 14.58
N THR A 53 1.67 3.48 14.74
CA THR A 53 0.29 2.99 14.84
C THR A 53 -0.41 3.14 13.50
N LEU A 54 -0.89 2.02 12.96
CA LEU A 54 -1.71 2.00 11.75
C LEU A 54 -3.16 1.65 12.08
N ARG A 55 -4.11 2.35 11.46
CA ARG A 55 -5.53 2.02 11.44
C ARG A 55 -5.91 1.25 10.18
N LYS A 56 -6.92 0.38 10.29
CA LYS A 56 -7.41 -0.48 9.18
C LYS A 56 -6.26 -1.18 8.48
N SER A 57 -5.38 -1.79 9.28
CA SER A 57 -4.12 -2.34 8.81
C SER A 57 -4.30 -3.74 8.25
N ARG A 58 -3.67 -4.02 7.12
CA ARG A 58 -3.53 -5.37 6.57
C ARG A 58 -2.06 -5.72 6.43
N ARG A 59 -1.74 -6.99 6.71
CA ARG A 59 -0.36 -7.52 6.61
C ARG A 59 -0.16 -8.25 5.29
N ILE A 60 0.94 -7.95 4.61
CA ILE A 60 1.40 -8.69 3.44
C ILE A 60 2.30 -9.82 3.92
N TRP A 61 1.81 -11.07 3.82
CA TRP A 61 2.60 -12.27 4.11
C TRP A 61 3.42 -12.70 2.89
N TYR A 62 2.83 -12.58 1.71
CA TYR A 62 3.46 -12.89 0.43
C TYR A 62 2.85 -12.00 -0.66
N TRP A 63 3.66 -11.55 -1.61
CA TRP A 63 3.21 -10.84 -2.80
C TRP A 63 3.84 -11.42 -4.06
N LYS A 64 3.16 -11.23 -5.20
CA LYS A 64 3.67 -11.56 -6.52
C LYS A 64 3.38 -10.41 -7.49
N GLY A 65 4.28 -10.19 -8.44
CA GLY A 65 4.06 -9.20 -9.49
C GLY A 65 4.44 -7.77 -9.11
N ALA A 66 5.33 -7.59 -8.12
CA ALA A 66 6.00 -6.34 -7.81
C ALA A 66 7.47 -6.62 -7.42
N CYS A 67 8.42 -5.80 -7.89
CA CYS A 67 9.85 -5.98 -7.67
C CYS A 67 10.30 -5.66 -6.25
N SER A 68 9.60 -4.77 -5.56
CA SER A 68 9.87 -4.35 -4.18
C SER A 68 8.61 -3.77 -3.54
N VAL A 69 8.68 -3.53 -2.23
CA VAL A 69 7.64 -2.79 -1.50
C VAL A 69 7.41 -1.37 -2.03
N SER A 70 8.44 -0.76 -2.66
CA SER A 70 8.32 0.53 -3.33
C SER A 70 7.37 0.44 -4.54
N GLN A 71 7.48 -0.61 -5.36
CA GLN A 71 6.53 -0.81 -6.45
C GLN A 71 5.13 -1.13 -5.92
N ILE A 72 5.01 -1.89 -4.83
CA ILE A 72 3.71 -2.15 -4.19
C ILE A 72 3.04 -0.82 -3.79
N ALA A 73 3.78 0.12 -3.19
CA ALA A 73 3.23 1.40 -2.77
C ALA A 73 2.84 2.32 -3.95
N VAL A 74 3.50 2.20 -5.10
CA VAL A 74 3.27 3.07 -6.27
C VAL A 74 2.24 2.49 -7.25
N ASP A 75 2.33 1.19 -7.54
CA ASP A 75 1.55 0.52 -8.58
C ASP A 75 0.60 -0.56 -8.04
N GLY A 76 0.83 -1.05 -6.82
CA GLY A 76 0.23 -2.28 -6.31
C GLY A 76 0.93 -3.53 -6.85
N VAL A 77 0.18 -4.61 -6.97
CA VAL A 77 0.64 -5.92 -7.48
C VAL A 77 -0.01 -6.24 -8.82
N THR A 78 0.72 -6.92 -9.70
CA THR A 78 0.19 -7.37 -11.00
C THR A 78 -0.49 -8.74 -10.96
N ALA A 79 -0.28 -9.53 -9.89
CA ALA A 79 -0.90 -10.84 -9.68
C ALA A 79 -1.63 -10.90 -8.31
N PRO A 80 -2.73 -10.14 -8.14
CA PRO A 80 -3.43 -10.01 -6.85
C PRO A 80 -3.95 -11.35 -6.32
N ASP A 81 -4.44 -12.24 -7.19
CA ASP A 81 -4.99 -13.55 -6.80
C ASP A 81 -3.94 -14.54 -6.29
N GLU A 82 -2.66 -14.25 -6.52
CA GLU A 82 -1.53 -15.06 -6.05
C GLU A 82 -0.88 -14.47 -4.78
N CYS A 83 -1.36 -13.32 -4.30
CA CYS A 83 -0.86 -12.69 -3.09
C CYS A 83 -1.53 -13.24 -1.83
N LYS A 84 -0.83 -13.20 -0.69
CA LYS A 84 -1.38 -13.55 0.63
C LYS A 84 -1.39 -12.31 1.50
N ILE A 85 -2.53 -11.62 1.51
CA ILE A 85 -2.76 -10.43 2.34
C ILE A 85 -3.80 -10.78 3.39
N ALA A 86 -3.39 -10.69 4.66
CA ALA A 86 -4.20 -11.07 5.80
C ALA A 86 -5.49 -10.22 5.95
N ILE A 87 -6.33 -10.65 6.89
CA ILE A 87 -7.50 -9.88 7.36
C ILE A 87 -7.10 -8.46 7.80
N GLU A 88 -8.06 -7.55 7.75
CA GLU A 88 -7.91 -6.21 8.32
C GLU A 88 -8.01 -6.26 9.85
N VAL A 89 -7.14 -5.50 10.52
CA VAL A 89 -7.24 -5.20 11.94
C VAL A 89 -7.50 -3.71 12.13
N ASP A 90 -8.40 -3.34 13.04
CA ASP A 90 -8.79 -1.93 13.25
C ASP A 90 -7.59 -1.05 13.62
N SER A 91 -6.71 -1.55 14.48
CA SER A 91 -5.48 -0.88 14.88
C SER A 91 -4.36 -1.88 15.12
N ILE A 92 -3.12 -1.48 14.79
CA ILE A 92 -1.90 -2.20 15.14
C ILE A 92 -0.78 -1.23 15.46
N THR A 93 -0.06 -1.50 16.54
CA THR A 93 1.22 -0.84 16.86
C THR A 93 2.36 -1.70 16.33
N LEU A 94 3.14 -1.13 15.42
CA LEU A 94 4.34 -1.72 14.83
C LEU A 94 5.56 -1.09 15.49
N ILE A 95 6.46 -1.93 15.98
CA ILE A 95 7.78 -1.52 16.45
C ILE A 95 8.83 -1.84 15.38
N GLU A 96 9.96 -1.13 15.43
CA GLU A 96 11.04 -1.26 14.44
C GLU A 96 10.56 -1.01 13.00
N ALA A 97 9.75 0.04 12.79
CA ALA A 97 9.44 0.55 11.45
C ALA A 97 10.69 1.19 10.83
N ILE A 98 11.21 0.59 9.76
CA ILE A 98 12.45 1.00 9.09
C ILE A 98 12.19 1.69 7.75
N GLU A 99 10.98 1.56 7.19
CA GLU A 99 10.57 2.20 5.95
C GLU A 99 9.07 2.51 6.02
N ILE A 100 8.67 3.74 5.68
CA ILE A 100 7.28 4.17 5.58
C ILE A 100 7.09 4.86 4.23
N ILE A 101 6.23 4.33 3.38
CA ILE A 101 6.02 4.81 2.02
C ILE A 101 4.54 5.21 1.85
N PRO A 102 4.23 6.46 1.46
CA PRO A 102 2.88 6.82 1.04
C PRO A 102 2.42 5.97 -0.14
N ILE A 103 1.19 5.48 -0.08
CA ILE A 103 0.60 4.67 -1.14
C ILE A 103 -0.17 5.57 -2.12
N THR A 104 -0.09 5.30 -3.41
CA THR A 104 -0.90 6.00 -4.44
C THR A 104 -2.35 5.52 -4.41
N GLU A 105 -3.30 6.32 -4.88
CA GLU A 105 -4.71 5.88 -4.94
C GLU A 105 -4.88 4.64 -5.82
N LYS A 106 -4.12 4.57 -6.93
CA LYS A 106 -4.02 3.38 -7.79
C LYS A 106 -3.62 2.14 -7.00
N ALA A 107 -2.55 2.21 -6.21
CA ALA A 107 -2.04 1.10 -5.44
C ALA A 107 -3.01 0.70 -4.30
N LYS A 108 -3.65 1.66 -3.65
CA LYS A 108 -4.69 1.40 -2.64
C LYS A 108 -5.85 0.59 -3.22
N ILE A 109 -6.42 1.04 -4.34
CA ILE A 109 -7.50 0.33 -5.04
C ILE A 109 -7.04 -1.08 -5.45
N ASN A 110 -5.81 -1.22 -5.97
CA ASN A 110 -5.25 -2.51 -6.34
C ASN A 110 -5.17 -3.47 -5.13
N LEU A 111 -4.60 -3.01 -4.01
CA LEU A 111 -4.40 -3.82 -2.79
C LEU A 111 -5.72 -4.16 -2.08
N GLN A 112 -6.73 -3.27 -2.12
CA GLN A 112 -8.05 -3.54 -1.55
C GLN A 112 -8.78 -4.67 -2.28
N ASN A 113 -8.53 -4.83 -3.59
CA ASN A 113 -9.12 -5.92 -4.38
C ASN A 113 -8.45 -7.29 -4.15
N VAL A 114 -7.30 -7.34 -3.47
CA VAL A 114 -6.67 -8.61 -3.11
C VAL A 114 -7.54 -9.33 -2.09
N GLN A 115 -7.95 -10.55 -2.43
CA GLN A 115 -8.78 -11.39 -1.59
C GLN A 115 -8.17 -11.57 -0.19
N ILE A 116 -9.04 -11.62 0.81
CA ILE A 116 -8.64 -11.83 2.19
C ILE A 116 -8.07 -13.25 2.33
N TRP A 117 -6.80 -13.35 2.69
CA TRP A 117 -6.16 -14.62 3.02
C TRP A 117 -6.41 -14.96 4.49
N LYS A 118 -7.13 -16.05 4.75
CA LYS A 118 -7.49 -16.58 6.07
C LYS A 118 -7.48 -18.11 6.06
N GLN A 119 -7.34 -18.73 7.24
CA GLN A 119 -7.46 -20.18 7.45
C GLN A 119 -8.64 -20.46 8.38
#